data_AF-A0A6V7NQN7-F1
#
_entry.id   AF-A0A6V7NQN7-F1
#
_cell.length_a   1.000
_cell.length_b   1.000
_cell.length_c   1.000
_cell.angle_alpha   90.00
_cell.angle_beta   90.00
_cell.angle_gamma   90.00
#
_symmetry.space_group_name_H-M   'P 1'
#
loop_
_entity.id
_entity.type
_entity.pdbx_description
1 polymer ?
#
loop_
_entity_poly.entity_id
_entity_poly.type
_entity_poly.pdbx_seq_one_letter_code
_entity_poly.pdbx_strand_id
1 'polypeptide(L)'
;MVTQGQVIICKAAVAYEANKPLVIEDVEVAPPQAGEVRIKILYTALCHTDAYTWSGKDPEGLFPCILGHEAAGIVESVGEGVTEVQPGDHVIPCYQAECRECKFCNRGRQICAVKFAQQLVSVL
;
A
#
# COMPACT_ATOMS: atom_id res chain seq x y z
N MET A 1 -16.83 10.68 5.34
CA MET A 1 -16.59 11.17 3.95
C MET A 1 -17.50 10.39 3.00
N VAL A 2 -17.79 10.91 1.80
CA VAL A 2 -18.78 10.33 0.85
C VAL A 2 -18.44 8.89 0.40
N THR A 3 -17.19 8.48 0.52
CA THR A 3 -16.64 7.19 0.02
C THR A 3 -16.45 6.11 1.10
N GLN A 4 -16.78 6.39 2.36
CA GLN A 4 -16.57 5.47 3.48
C GLN A 4 -17.42 4.20 3.35
N GLY A 5 -16.79 3.03 3.47
CA GLY A 5 -17.47 1.73 3.36
C GLY A 5 -17.90 1.35 1.94
N GLN A 6 -17.51 2.13 0.93
CA GLN A 6 -17.82 1.88 -0.49
C GLN A 6 -16.56 1.50 -1.26
N VAL A 7 -16.73 0.77 -2.37
CA VAL A 7 -15.67 0.59 -3.37
C VAL A 7 -15.36 1.94 -4.02
N ILE A 8 -14.08 2.26 -4.20
CA ILE A 8 -13.61 3.43 -4.95
C ILE A 8 -13.09 2.96 -6.31
N ILE A 9 -13.47 3.63 -7.38
CA ILE A 9 -12.86 3.48 -8.70
C ILE A 9 -11.82 4.58 -8.86
N CYS A 10 -10.57 4.22 -9.14
CA CYS A 10 -9.51 5.20 -9.36
C CYS A 10 -8.41 4.68 -10.30
N LYS A 11 -7.50 5.58 -10.72
CA LYS A 11 -6.42 5.25 -11.65
C LYS A 11 -5.27 4.53 -10.95
N ALA A 12 -4.80 3.43 -11.53
CA ALA A 12 -3.58 2.75 -11.11
C ALA A 12 -2.69 2.38 -12.29
N ALA A 13 -1.38 2.31 -12.05
CA ALA A 13 -0.43 1.73 -12.98
C ALA A 13 -0.28 0.23 -12.69
N VAL A 14 -0.85 -0.61 -13.54
CA VAL A 14 -0.88 -2.06 -13.37
C VAL A 14 0.24 -2.71 -14.19
N ALA A 15 1.05 -3.53 -13.54
CA ALA A 15 1.99 -4.43 -14.18
C ALA A 15 1.29 -5.78 -14.42
N TYR A 16 0.91 -6.06 -15.67
CA TYR A 16 0.27 -7.34 -16.02
C TYR A 16 1.28 -8.47 -16.20
N GLU A 17 2.46 -8.16 -16.73
CA GLU A 17 3.53 -9.11 -17.03
C GLU A 17 4.89 -8.48 -16.78
N ALA A 18 5.88 -9.31 -16.48
CA ALA A 18 7.26 -8.87 -16.30
C ALA A 18 7.84 -8.19 -17.56
N ASN A 19 8.59 -7.10 -17.36
CA ASN A 19 9.22 -6.28 -18.40
C ASN A 19 8.26 -5.72 -19.48
N LYS A 20 6.95 -5.69 -19.25
CA LYS A 20 6.00 -5.01 -20.13
C LYS A 20 5.70 -3.60 -19.61
N PRO A 21 5.44 -2.60 -20.48
CA PRO A 21 4.99 -1.29 -20.04
C PRO A 21 3.80 -1.40 -19.08
N LEU A 22 3.79 -0.57 -18.03
CA LEU A 22 2.66 -0.47 -17.12
C LEU A 22 1.45 0.09 -17.86
N VAL A 23 0.26 -0.41 -17.55
CA VAL A 23 -1.00 0.08 -18.12
C VAL A 23 -1.72 0.92 -17.09
N ILE A 24 -2.16 2.13 -17.48
CA ILE A 24 -2.96 3.00 -16.63
C ILE A 24 -4.43 2.62 -16.79
N GLU A 25 -5.03 2.05 -15.74
CA GLU A 25 -6.41 1.57 -15.77
C GLU A 25 -7.22 2.10 -14.58
N ASP A 26 -8.55 2.07 -14.73
CA ASP A 26 -9.46 2.23 -13.59
C ASP A 26 -9.53 0.90 -12.83
N VAL A 27 -9.23 0.94 -11.54
CA VAL A 27 -9.28 -0.23 -10.65
C VAL A 27 -10.27 -0.01 -9.52
N GLU A 28 -10.83 -1.12 -9.03
CA GLU A 28 -11.72 -1.12 -7.86
C GLU A 28 -10.90 -1.32 -6.58
N VAL A 29 -10.97 -0.35 -5.68
CA VAL A 29 -10.36 -0.40 -4.35
C VAL A 29 -11.45 -0.64 -3.32
N ALA A 30 -11.46 -1.83 -2.74
CA ALA A 30 -12.37 -2.21 -1.68
C ALA A 30 -12.26 -1.26 -0.45
N PRO A 31 -13.32 -1.14 0.38
CA PRO A 31 -13.20 -0.50 1.68
C PRO A 31 -12.25 -1.28 2.61
N PRO A 32 -11.58 -0.61 3.56
CA PRO A 32 -10.67 -1.28 4.49
C PRO A 32 -11.41 -2.23 5.43
N GLN A 33 -10.86 -3.42 5.64
CA GLN A 33 -11.29 -4.40 6.64
C GLN A 33 -10.70 -4.09 8.03
N ALA A 34 -11.01 -4.91 9.03
CA ALA A 34 -10.45 -4.77 10.37
C ALA A 34 -8.91 -4.68 10.35
N GLY A 35 -8.35 -3.66 11.00
CA GLY A 35 -6.91 -3.38 11.05
C GLY A 35 -6.33 -2.76 9.77
N GLU A 36 -7.13 -2.48 8.74
CA GLU A 36 -6.67 -1.91 7.47
C GLU A 36 -6.93 -0.39 7.40
N VAL A 37 -6.09 0.30 6.62
CA VAL A 37 -6.20 1.73 6.36
C VAL A 37 -6.23 1.97 4.86
N ARG A 38 -7.23 2.71 4.37
CA ARG A 38 -7.28 3.14 2.99
C ARG A 38 -6.77 4.57 2.86
N ILE A 39 -5.77 4.77 2.03
CA ILE A 39 -5.03 6.03 1.90
C ILE A 39 -5.22 6.59 0.49
N LYS A 40 -5.58 7.87 0.40
CA LYS A 40 -5.48 8.65 -0.83
C LYS A 40 -4.01 9.03 -1.05
N ILE A 41 -3.33 8.30 -1.93
CA ILE A 41 -1.96 8.62 -2.32
C ILE A 41 -1.95 9.91 -3.14
N LEU A 42 -1.14 10.89 -2.72
CA LEU A 42 -0.99 12.16 -3.43
C LEU A 42 0.25 12.15 -4.33
N TYR A 43 1.33 11.56 -3.82
CA TYR A 43 2.60 11.45 -4.52
C TYR A 43 3.24 10.11 -4.20
N THR A 44 3.84 9.49 -5.21
CA THR A 44 4.66 8.30 -5.07
C THR A 44 5.92 8.43 -5.92
N ALA A 45 7.05 8.05 -5.34
CA ALA A 45 8.31 7.94 -6.04
C ALA A 45 8.53 6.49 -6.52
N LEU A 46 9.50 6.34 -7.43
CA LEU A 46 9.94 5.06 -7.94
C LEU A 46 11.42 4.87 -7.61
N CYS A 47 11.80 3.64 -7.27
CA CYS A 47 13.20 3.29 -7.11
C CYS A 47 13.53 1.95 -7.78
N HIS A 48 14.76 1.49 -7.60
CA HIS A 48 15.23 0.27 -8.23
C HIS A 48 14.49 -0.99 -7.74
N THR A 49 13.94 -0.98 -6.52
CA THR A 49 13.15 -2.12 -6.01
C THR A 49 11.90 -2.34 -6.87
N ASP A 50 11.18 -1.27 -7.24
CA ASP A 50 10.01 -1.39 -8.12
C ASP A 50 10.41 -1.93 -9.50
N ALA A 51 11.52 -1.41 -10.05
CA ALA A 51 12.05 -1.87 -11.33
C ALA A 51 12.52 -3.34 -11.28
N TYR A 52 13.05 -3.80 -10.14
CA TYR A 52 13.51 -5.16 -9.95
C TYR A 52 12.35 -6.16 -10.00
N THR A 53 11.28 -5.90 -9.24
CA THR A 53 10.05 -6.71 -9.29
C THR A 53 9.40 -6.62 -10.67
N TRP A 54 9.24 -5.41 -11.23
CA TRP A 54 8.74 -5.21 -12.60
C TRP A 54 9.50 -6.02 -13.65
N SER A 55 10.82 -6.15 -13.49
CA SER A 55 11.66 -6.90 -14.44
C SER A 55 11.51 -8.42 -14.37
N GLY A 56 10.72 -8.94 -13.42
CA GLY A 56 10.54 -10.38 -13.19
C GLY A 56 11.76 -11.09 -12.60
N LYS A 57 12.74 -10.34 -12.08
CA LYS A 57 13.92 -10.89 -11.40
C LYS A 57 13.68 -11.16 -9.92
N ASP A 58 12.61 -10.58 -9.38
CA ASP A 58 12.20 -10.80 -8.01
C ASP A 58 11.51 -12.16 -7.86
N PRO A 59 12.05 -13.12 -7.08
CA PRO A 59 11.39 -14.39 -6.82
C PRO A 59 10.09 -14.24 -6.02
N GLU A 60 9.86 -13.12 -5.35
CA GLU A 60 8.61 -12.80 -4.66
C GLU A 60 7.60 -12.09 -5.57
N GLY A 61 8.00 -11.74 -6.80
CA GLY A 61 7.17 -11.02 -7.76
C GLY A 61 5.95 -11.82 -8.20
N LEU A 62 4.75 -11.26 -8.00
CA LEU A 62 3.48 -11.81 -8.44
C LEU A 62 2.80 -10.84 -9.39
N PHE A 63 2.31 -11.36 -10.52
CA PHE A 63 1.62 -10.57 -11.54
C PHE A 63 0.20 -11.12 -11.76
N PRO A 64 -0.82 -10.28 -12.03
CA PRO A 64 -0.74 -8.82 -12.12
C PRO A 64 -0.57 -8.15 -10.75
N CYS A 65 0.16 -7.03 -10.69
CA CYS A 65 0.33 -6.25 -9.47
C CYS A 65 0.37 -4.73 -9.71
N ILE A 66 0.15 -3.98 -8.64
CA ILE A 66 0.39 -2.54 -8.59
C ILE A 66 1.63 -2.35 -7.70
N LEU A 67 2.69 -1.81 -8.30
CA LEU A 67 3.98 -1.58 -7.64
C LEU A 67 3.99 -0.24 -6.87
N GLY A 68 5.15 0.12 -6.32
CA GLY A 68 5.34 1.35 -5.55
C GLY A 68 5.33 1.08 -4.05
N HIS A 69 6.33 1.65 -3.37
CA HIS A 69 6.48 1.54 -1.91
C HIS A 69 7.00 2.83 -1.25
N GLU A 70 7.18 3.89 -2.03
CA GLU A 70 7.63 5.21 -1.57
C GLU A 70 6.51 6.23 -1.85
N ALA A 71 5.72 6.60 -0.84
CA ALA A 71 4.60 7.52 -1.05
C ALA A 71 4.26 8.35 0.18
N ALA A 72 3.48 9.40 -0.06
CA ALA A 72 2.80 10.16 0.97
C ALA A 72 1.35 10.43 0.54
N GLY A 73 0.44 10.43 1.50
CA GLY A 73 -0.97 10.57 1.23
C GLY A 73 -1.78 11.03 2.44
N ILE A 74 -3.09 11.00 2.28
CA ILE A 74 -4.06 11.36 3.31
C ILE A 74 -4.94 10.14 3.58
N VAL A 75 -5.17 9.82 4.84
CA VAL A 75 -6.09 8.74 5.22
C VAL A 75 -7.50 9.08 4.74
N GLU A 76 -8.08 8.20 3.93
CA GLU A 76 -9.45 8.36 3.43
C GLU A 76 -10.45 7.69 4.38
N SER A 77 -10.18 6.46 4.77
CA SER A 77 -10.97 5.70 5.76
C SER A 77 -10.11 4.67 6.48
N VAL A 78 -10.58 4.24 7.65
CA VAL A 78 -9.98 3.21 8.48
C VAL A 78 -10.98 2.10 8.73
N GLY A 79 -10.52 0.88 8.82
CA GLY A 79 -11.35 -0.27 9.20
C GLY A 79 -11.49 -0.43 10.71
N GLU A 80 -12.23 -1.46 11.11
CA GLU A 80 -12.49 -1.75 12.52
C GLU A 80 -11.19 -1.96 13.32
N GLY A 81 -11.13 -1.41 14.53
CA GLY A 81 -10.00 -1.61 15.45
C GLY A 81 -8.77 -0.74 15.20
N VAL A 82 -8.70 0.01 14.10
CA VAL A 82 -7.62 0.99 13.88
C VAL A 82 -7.85 2.20 14.79
N THR A 83 -6.82 2.58 15.55
CA THR A 83 -6.91 3.71 16.51
C THR A 83 -5.77 4.73 16.38
N GLU A 84 -4.72 4.36 15.68
CA GLU A 84 -3.46 5.11 15.58
C GLU A 84 -3.51 6.23 14.54
N VAL A 85 -4.45 6.15 13.60
CA VAL A 85 -4.71 7.14 12.54
C VAL A 85 -6.21 7.26 12.30
N GLN A 86 -6.63 8.38 11.74
CA GLN A 86 -8.03 8.67 11.42
C GLN A 86 -8.17 9.38 10.05
N PRO A 87 -9.37 9.39 9.44
CA PRO A 87 -9.60 10.12 8.19
C PRO A 87 -9.13 11.57 8.25
N GLY A 88 -8.35 11.98 7.25
CA GLY A 88 -7.76 13.32 7.16
C GLY A 88 -6.29 13.40 7.61
N ASP A 89 -5.77 12.40 8.31
CA ASP A 89 -4.37 12.39 8.73
C ASP A 89 -3.42 12.25 7.53
N HIS A 90 -2.28 12.94 7.58
CA HIS A 90 -1.21 12.79 6.61
C HIS A 90 -0.31 11.62 7.02
N VAL A 91 -0.09 10.69 6.09
CA VAL A 91 0.61 9.43 6.39
C VAL A 91 1.62 9.07 5.31
N ILE A 92 2.65 8.34 5.73
CA ILE A 92 3.64 7.67 4.87
C ILE A 92 3.43 6.17 5.09
N PRO A 93 2.94 5.42 4.07
CA PRO A 93 2.83 3.97 4.17
C PRO A 93 4.23 3.34 4.05
N CYS A 94 4.60 2.54 5.04
CA CYS A 94 5.92 1.93 5.16
C CYS A 94 5.86 0.42 4.86
N TYR A 95 6.68 -0.05 3.92
CA TYR A 95 6.76 -1.48 3.58
C TYR A 95 7.27 -2.35 4.74
N GLN A 96 8.01 -1.75 5.68
CA GLN A 96 8.43 -2.38 6.93
C GLN A 96 7.48 -1.98 8.06
N ALA A 97 6.75 -2.97 8.58
CA ALA A 97 5.79 -2.74 9.66
C ALA A 97 6.43 -2.58 11.04
N GLU A 98 5.63 -2.11 12.01
CA GLU A 98 5.99 -2.00 13.43
C GLU A 98 4.79 -2.36 14.32
N CYS A 99 4.57 -3.65 14.61
CA CYS A 99 3.42 -4.08 15.41
C CYS A 99 3.56 -3.85 16.93
N ARG A 100 4.74 -3.46 17.42
CA ARG A 100 5.05 -3.21 18.85
C ARG A 100 4.89 -4.38 19.83
N GLU A 101 4.38 -5.53 19.39
CA GLU A 101 4.10 -6.67 20.27
C GLU A 101 4.97 -7.90 19.99
N CYS A 102 5.54 -8.01 18.79
CA CYS A 102 6.35 -9.18 18.44
C CYS A 102 7.71 -9.17 19.15
N LYS A 103 8.34 -10.34 19.22
CA LYS A 103 9.65 -10.54 19.87
C LYS A 103 10.75 -9.60 19.35
N PHE A 104 10.66 -9.13 18.10
CA PHE A 104 11.67 -8.23 17.53
C PHE A 104 11.42 -6.78 17.93
N CYS A 105 10.18 -6.30 17.83
CA CYS A 105 9.79 -4.97 18.29
C CYS A 105 10.08 -4.78 19.80
N ASN A 106 9.71 -5.76 20.63
CA ASN A 106 9.97 -5.71 22.08
C ASN A 106 11.45 -5.69 22.46
N ARG A 107 12.34 -6.13 21.56
CA ARG A 107 13.79 -6.12 21.77
C ARG A 107 14.46 -4.89 21.16
N GLY A 108 13.69 -3.88 20.75
CA GLY A 108 14.20 -2.66 20.12
C GLY A 108 14.90 -2.92 18.79
N ARG A 109 14.57 -4.01 18.09
CA ARG A 109 15.15 -4.30 16.77
C ARG A 109 14.36 -3.60 15.68
N GLN A 110 15.06 -3.23 14.60
CA GLN A 110 14.51 -2.48 13.47
C GLN A 110 13.63 -3.31 12.51
N ILE A 111 13.45 -4.61 12.76
CA ILE A 111 12.65 -5.49 11.90
C ILE A 111 11.45 -6.02 12.69
N CYS A 112 10.26 -5.98 12.09
CA CYS A 112 9.06 -6.60 12.64
C CYS A 112 8.83 -7.98 12.02
N ALA A 113 8.27 -8.91 12.81
CA ALA A 113 7.92 -10.25 12.32
C ALA A 113 6.58 -10.29 11.56
N VAL A 114 5.74 -9.27 11.73
CA VAL A 114 4.41 -9.23 11.11
C VAL A 114 4.56 -8.68 9.70
N LYS A 115 3.96 -9.37 8.73
CA LYS A 115 3.82 -8.89 7.37
C LYS A 115 2.49 -8.14 7.26
N PHE A 116 2.51 -7.00 6.59
CA PHE A 116 1.30 -6.32 6.14
C PHE A 116 1.39 -6.19 4.63
N ALA A 117 0.27 -6.35 3.94
CA ALA A 117 0.19 -6.12 2.52
C ALA A 117 0.04 -4.61 2.28
N GLN A 118 0.92 -4.03 1.49
CA GLN A 118 0.81 -2.65 1.02
C GLN A 118 0.61 -2.69 -0.48
N GLN A 119 -0.46 -2.06 -0.95
CA GLN A 119 -0.71 -1.86 -2.36
C GLN A 119 -1.00 -0.39 -2.59
N LEU A 120 -0.05 0.31 -3.22
CA LEU A 120 -0.17 1.75 -3.42
C LEU A 120 -1.05 2.03 -4.64
N VAL A 121 -2.31 2.36 -4.38
CA VAL A 121 -3.23 2.78 -5.42
C VAL A 121 -3.38 4.30 -5.35
N SER A 122 -3.12 4.97 -6.47
CA SER A 122 -3.36 6.41 -6.57
C SER A 122 -4.87 6.66 -6.67
N VAL A 123 -5.42 7.38 -5.69
CA VAL A 123 -6.80 7.88 -5.81
C VAL A 123 -6.71 9.28 -6.42
N LEU A 124 -6.49 9.35 -7.74
CA LEU A 124 -6.73 10.59 -8.50
C LEU A 124 -8.23 10.85 -8.60
#